data_AF-A0A945NIV2-F1
#
_entry.id   AF-A0A945NIV2-F1
#
_cell.length_a   1.000
_cell.length_b   1.000
_cell.length_c   1.000
_cell.angle_alpha   90.00
_cell.angle_beta   90.00
_cell.angle_gamma   90.00
#
_symmetry.space_group_name_H-M   'P 1'
#
loop_
_entity.id
_entity.type
_entity.pdbx_description
1 polymer ?
#
loop_
_entity_poly.entity_id
_entity_poly.type
_entity_poly.pdbx_seq_one_letter_code
_entity_poly.pdbx_strand_id
1 'polypeptide(L)'
;MSQSFDEVYQRSIDDPEGFWGEIAQDITWVKPWDTVLDRSNPPHYRWFKGGQLNTCYNCVDRHVDEGRADQAALIYDSPVTDTIKTYSYRELRDEI
;
A
#
# COMPACT_ATOMS: atom_id res chain seq x y z
N MET A 1 5.68 -13.06 -19.87
CA MET A 1 5.81 -11.92 -20.80
C MET A 1 5.41 -10.68 -20.02
N SER A 2 6.26 -9.66 -19.89
CA SER A 2 5.84 -8.43 -19.23
C SER A 2 4.88 -7.68 -20.16
N GLN A 3 3.77 -7.19 -19.63
CA GLN A 3 2.92 -6.25 -20.37
C GLN A 3 3.72 -4.98 -20.67
N SER A 4 3.47 -4.37 -21.83
CA SER A 4 4.05 -3.07 -22.14
C SER A 4 3.41 -1.97 -21.29
N PHE A 5 4.13 -0.86 -21.09
CA PHE A 5 3.59 0.30 -20.37
C PHE A 5 2.27 0.78 -20.99
N ASP A 6 2.19 0.85 -22.32
CA ASP A 6 1.01 1.34 -23.05
C ASP A 6 -0.22 0.46 -22.79
N GLU A 7 -0.05 -0.87 -22.76
CA GLU A 7 -1.15 -1.82 -22.48
C GLU A 7 -1.67 -1.68 -21.04
N VAL A 8 -0.78 -1.58 -20.05
CA VAL A 8 -1.14 -1.41 -18.64
C VAL A 8 -1.85 -0.07 -18.44
N TYR A 9 -1.28 1.00 -19.00
CA TYR A 9 -1.83 2.34 -18.92
C TYR A 9 -3.23 2.39 -19.56
N GLN A 10 -3.38 1.87 -20.77
CA GLN A 10 -4.65 1.89 -21.48
C GLN A 10 -5.73 1.13 -20.69
N ARG A 11 -5.41 -0.04 -20.12
CA ARG A 11 -6.33 -0.79 -19.27
C ARG A 11 -6.76 0.00 -18.02
N SER A 12 -5.84 0.73 -17.39
CA SER A 12 -6.17 1.54 -16.20
C SER A 12 -7.18 2.66 -16.45
N ILE A 13 -7.29 3.11 -17.71
CA ILE A 13 -8.20 4.18 -18.15
C ILE A 13 -9.52 3.61 -18.69
N ASP A 14 -9.45 2.57 -19.52
CA ASP A 14 -10.61 1.98 -20.19
C ASP A 14 -11.46 1.13 -19.23
N ASP A 15 -10.82 0.45 -18.28
CA ASP A 15 -11.47 -0.37 -17.25
C ASP A 15 -10.91 -0.03 -15.85
N PRO A 16 -11.22 1.14 -15.30
CA PRO A 16 -10.65 1.58 -14.03
C PRO A 16 -11.14 0.74 -12.85
N GLU A 17 -12.38 0.23 -12.88
CA GLU A 17 -12.90 -0.59 -11.78
C GLU A 17 -12.27 -1.98 -11.77
N GLY A 18 -12.14 -2.64 -12.93
CA GLY A 18 -11.48 -3.93 -13.03
C GLY A 18 -9.99 -3.83 -12.77
N PHE A 19 -9.31 -2.83 -13.35
CA PHE A 19 -7.88 -2.62 -13.16
C PHE A 19 -7.53 -2.29 -11.70
N TRP A 20 -8.11 -1.21 -11.14
CA TRP A 20 -7.76 -0.80 -9.78
C TRP A 20 -8.34 -1.72 -8.71
N GLY A 21 -9.44 -2.42 -9.01
CA GLY A 21 -9.97 -3.46 -8.14
C GLY A 21 -9.03 -4.67 -8.03
N GLU A 22 -8.37 -5.07 -9.12
CA GLU A 22 -7.34 -6.12 -9.10
C GLU A 22 -6.13 -5.68 -8.27
N ILE A 23 -5.54 -4.52 -8.59
CA ILE A 23 -4.34 -4.00 -7.91
C ILE A 23 -4.59 -3.77 -6.40
N ALA A 24 -5.79 -3.33 -6.02
CA ALA A 24 -6.09 -3.10 -4.62
C ALA A 24 -6.13 -4.38 -3.77
N GLN A 25 -6.12 -5.57 -4.36
CA GLN A 25 -5.98 -6.84 -3.64
C GLN A 25 -4.55 -7.09 -3.12
N ASP A 26 -3.56 -6.36 -3.63
CA ASP A 26 -2.14 -6.50 -3.23
C ASP A 26 -1.84 -5.89 -1.85
N ILE A 27 -2.79 -5.16 -1.28
CA ILE A 27 -2.72 -4.65 0.10
C ILE A 27 -3.73 -5.37 0.99
N THR A 28 -3.44 -5.40 2.28
CA THR A 28 -4.29 -6.05 3.27
C THR A 28 -5.45 -5.15 3.68
N TRP A 29 -6.65 -5.67 3.55
CA TRP A 29 -7.89 -5.04 4.00
C TRP A 29 -8.42 -5.76 5.21
N VAL A 30 -8.93 -5.00 6.19
CA VAL A 30 -9.77 -5.55 7.26
C VAL A 30 -11.13 -5.94 6.70
N LYS A 31 -11.68 -5.07 5.84
CA LYS A 31 -12.87 -5.35 5.04
C LYS A 31 -12.62 -4.87 3.61
N PRO A 32 -12.72 -5.72 2.58
CA PRO A 32 -12.69 -5.28 1.19
C PRO A 32 -13.81 -4.28 0.89
N TRP A 33 -13.58 -3.45 -0.12
CA TRP A 33 -14.53 -2.43 -0.54
C TRP A 33 -15.80 -3.04 -1.17
N ASP A 34 -16.88 -2.27 -1.14
CA ASP A 34 -18.14 -2.61 -1.80
C ASP A 34 -18.18 -2.02 -3.24
N THR A 35 -17.44 -0.94 -3.50
CA THR A 35 -17.36 -0.28 -4.82
C THR A 35 -15.95 0.28 -5.05
N VAL A 36 -15.34 -0.02 -6.20
CA VAL A 36 -14.00 0.46 -6.55
C VAL A 36 -14.02 1.96 -6.82
N LEU A 37 -14.89 2.43 -7.71
CA LEU A 37 -15.00 3.84 -8.06
C LEU A 37 -16.45 4.31 -8.04
N ASP A 38 -16.82 5.06 -7.00
CA ASP A 38 -18.12 5.71 -6.90
C ASP A 38 -18.11 7.04 -7.68
N ARG A 39 -18.88 7.08 -8.78
CA ARG A 39 -19.09 8.25 -9.65
C ARG A 39 -20.43 8.94 -9.43
N SER A 40 -21.18 8.60 -8.39
CA SER A 40 -22.56 9.08 -8.22
C SER A 40 -22.67 10.58 -7.91
N ASN A 41 -21.57 11.26 -7.55
CA ASN A 41 -21.58 12.67 -7.16
C ASN A 41 -20.38 13.47 -7.72
N PRO A 42 -20.28 13.70 -9.04
CA PRO A 42 -19.22 14.55 -9.60
C PRO A 42 -19.28 15.99 -9.05
N PRO A 43 -18.14 16.64 -8.75
CA PRO A 43 -16.75 16.19 -8.93
C PRO A 43 -16.18 15.39 -7.74
N HIS A 44 -17.01 15.00 -6.76
CA HIS A 44 -16.61 14.29 -5.53
C HIS A 44 -16.63 12.77 -5.69
N TYR A 45 -15.74 12.27 -6.54
CA TYR A 45 -15.50 10.83 -6.70
C TYR A 45 -14.96 10.20 -5.42
N ARG A 46 -15.30 8.92 -5.17
CA ARG A 46 -14.76 8.15 -4.04
C ARG A 46 -14.19 6.83 -4.53
N TRP A 47 -13.05 6.44 -3.98
CA TRP A 47 -12.40 5.17 -4.26
C TRP A 47 -12.57 4.20 -3.10
N PHE A 48 -12.75 2.92 -3.41
CA PHE A 48 -12.81 1.80 -2.45
C PHE A 48 -13.85 2.02 -1.34
N LYS A 49 -15.02 2.53 -1.73
CA LYS A 49 -16.12 2.85 -0.80
C LYS A 49 -16.55 1.59 -0.05
N GLY A 50 -16.68 1.72 1.27
CA GLY A 50 -17.03 0.61 2.16
C GLY A 50 -15.85 -0.25 2.59
N GLY A 51 -14.66 -0.01 2.02
CA GLY A 51 -13.42 -0.68 2.40
C GLY A 51 -12.88 -0.15 3.73
N GLN A 52 -12.24 -1.03 4.49
CA GLN A 52 -11.60 -0.72 5.77
C GLN A 52 -10.20 -1.33 5.77
N LEU A 53 -9.20 -0.52 6.09
CA LEU A 53 -7.82 -0.95 6.25
C LEU A 53 -7.14 -0.15 7.37
N ASN A 54 -5.98 -0.63 7.80
CA ASN A 54 -5.04 0.13 8.59
C ASN A 54 -3.77 0.33 7.76
N THR A 55 -3.37 1.59 7.57
CA THR A 55 -2.17 1.93 6.80
C THR A 55 -0.90 1.45 7.48
N CYS A 56 -0.80 1.63 8.81
CA CYS A 56 0.32 1.16 9.60
C CYS A 56 0.51 -0.35 9.46
N TYR A 57 -0.59 -1.12 9.52
CA TYR A 57 -0.54 -2.56 9.32
C TYR A 57 0.08 -2.93 7.97
N ASN A 58 -0.33 -2.26 6.89
CA ASN A 58 0.22 -2.54 5.56
C ASN A 58 1.68 -2.11 5.40
N CYS A 59 2.12 -1.09 6.13
CA CYS A 59 3.46 -0.54 6.02
C CYS A 59 4.48 -1.20 6.98
N VAL A 60 4.02 -1.82 8.06
CA VAL A 60 4.88 -2.31 9.15
C VAL A 60 4.52 -3.75 9.54
N ASP A 61 3.36 -3.95 10.16
CA ASP A 61 2.97 -5.22 10.78
C ASP A 61 2.96 -6.38 9.80
N ARG A 62 2.35 -6.17 8.62
CA ARG A 62 2.24 -7.20 7.56
C ARG A 62 3.60 -7.78 7.20
N HIS A 63 4.64 -6.95 7.14
CA HIS A 63 5.97 -7.39 6.78
C HIS A 63 6.62 -8.24 7.88
N VAL A 64 6.32 -7.97 9.15
CA VAL A 64 6.75 -8.85 10.26
C VAL A 64 6.06 -10.20 10.15
N ASP A 65 4.74 -10.20 9.94
CA ASP A 65 3.91 -11.41 9.87
C ASP A 65 4.25 -12.29 8.65
N GLU A 66 4.64 -11.69 7.53
CA GLU A 66 5.07 -12.37 6.30
C GLU A 66 6.54 -12.83 6.33
N GLY A 67 7.20 -12.78 7.50
CA GLY A 67 8.54 -13.33 7.70
C GLY A 67 9.69 -12.39 7.32
N ARG A 68 9.42 -11.10 7.12
CA ARG A 68 10.45 -10.06 6.86
C ARG A 68 10.81 -9.27 8.12
N ALA A 69 10.55 -9.84 9.29
CA ALA A 69 10.71 -9.17 10.58
C ALA A 69 12.10 -8.55 10.80
N ASP A 70 13.17 -9.27 10.41
CA ASP A 70 14.55 -8.84 10.62
C ASP A 70 15.11 -8.03 9.44
N GLN A 71 14.30 -7.81 8.40
CA GLN A 71 14.68 -6.97 7.26
C GLN A 71 14.69 -5.49 7.69
N ALA A 72 15.72 -4.74 7.27
CA ALA A 72 15.79 -3.29 7.44
C ALA A 72 14.55 -2.59 6.84
N ALA A 73 13.87 -1.80 7.66
CA ALA A 73 12.67 -1.03 7.31
C ALA A 73 12.94 0.48 7.28
N LEU A 74 13.77 0.98 8.20
CA LEU A 74 14.17 2.38 8.28
C LEU A 74 15.67 2.50 8.51
N ILE A 75 16.35 3.27 7.65
CA ILE A 75 17.75 3.65 7.84
C ILE A 75 17.74 5.15 8.17
N TYR A 76 18.01 5.47 9.42
CA TYR A 76 18.24 6.82 9.89
C TYR A 76 19.72 7.15 9.76
N ASP A 77 20.04 8.11 8.89
CA ASP A 77 21.40 8.61 8.67
C ASP A 77 21.38 10.14 8.84
N SER A 78 22.01 10.60 9.93
CA SER A 78 22.10 12.01 10.29
C SER A 78 23.57 12.44 10.34
N PRO A 79 24.05 13.15 9.30
CA PRO A 79 25.44 13.63 9.27
C PRO A 79 25.68 14.76 10.28
N VAL A 80 24.63 15.45 10.72
CA VAL A 80 24.73 16.53 11.71
C VAL A 80 25.01 15.98 13.12
N THR A 81 24.50 14.79 13.42
CA THR A 81 24.68 14.14 14.72
C THR A 81 25.66 12.96 14.65
N ASP A 82 26.32 12.75 13.50
CA ASP A 82 27.19 11.61 13.21
C ASP A 82 26.55 10.26 13.63
N THR A 83 25.24 10.12 13.36
CA THR A 83 24.45 8.98 13.83
C THR A 83 23.87 8.22 12.66
N ILE A 84 24.18 6.92 12.61
CA ILE A 84 23.56 5.96 11.70
C ILE A 84 22.87 4.89 12.54
N LYS A 85 21.56 4.73 12.37
CA LYS A 85 20.77 3.68 13.01
C LYS A 85 19.85 3.02 12.01
N THR A 86 19.86 1.70 11.97
CA THR A 86 18.92 0.92 11.17
C THR A 86 17.91 0.27 12.10
N TYR A 87 16.63 0.33 11.74
CA TYR A 87 15.56 -0.40 12.38
C TYR A 87 15.06 -1.48 11.42
N SER A 88 14.98 -2.71 11.90
CA SER A 88 14.23 -3.79 11.26
C SER A 88 12.72 -3.52 11.33
N TYR A 89 11.92 -4.25 10.55
CA TYR A 89 10.45 -4.14 10.65
C TYR A 89 9.94 -4.47 12.05
N ARG A 90 10.56 -5.43 12.74
CA ARG A 90 10.22 -5.78 14.13
C ARG A 90 10.50 -4.61 15.07
N GLU A 91 11.70 -4.06 15.03
CA GLU A 91 12.08 -2.93 15.88
C GLU A 91 11.21 -1.70 15.59
N LEU A 92 10.93 -1.43 14.31
CA LEU A 92 10.07 -0.31 13.93
C LEU A 92 8.64 -0.49 14.44
N ARG A 93 8.09 -1.71 14.37
CA ARG A 93 6.75 -2.02 14.90
C ARG A 93 6.66 -1.84 16.41
N ASP A 94 7.70 -2.23 17.14
CA ASP A 94 7.69 -2.17 18.61
C ASP A 94 7.89 -0.74 19.15
N GLU A 95 8.33 0.21 18.29
CA GLU A 95 8.54 1.63 18.63
C GLU A 95 7.32 2.55 18.33
N ILE A 96 6.28 2.05 17.65
CA ILE A 96 5.13 2.84 17.18
C ILE A 96 3.80 2.51 17.88
#